data_AF-A0A2D6CPA7-F1
#
_entry.id   AF-A0A2D6CPA7-F1
#
_cell.length_a   1.000
_cell.length_b   1.000
_cell.length_c   1.000
_cell.angle_alpha   90.00
_cell.angle_beta   90.00
_cell.angle_gamma   90.00
#
_symmetry.space_group_name_H-M   'P 1'
#
loop_
_entity.id
_entity.type
_entity.pdbx_description
1 polymer ?
#
loop_
_entity_poly.entity_id
_entity_poly.type
_entity_poly.pdbx_seq_one_letter_code
_entity_poly.pdbx_strand_id
1 'polypeptide(L)' 'MPAGFSKVTGRIEVKSSASDSEISRLQQSASRYCPVLDDLRQPVEVELELVRVGK' A
#
# COMPACT_ATOMS: atom_id res chain seq x y z
N MET A 1 -14.27 -6.72 -23.28
CA MET A 1 -13.67 -6.64 -21.93
C MET A 1 -13.92 -5.22 -21.42
N PRO A 2 -14.38 -5.01 -20.18
CA PRO A 2 -14.52 -3.66 -19.66
C PRO A 2 -13.16 -2.98 -19.67
N ALA A 3 -13.11 -1.73 -20.11
CA ALA A 3 -11.89 -0.93 -20.08
C ALA A 3 -11.59 -0.55 -18.62
N GLY A 4 -10.49 -1.08 -18.07
CA GLY A 4 -10.10 -0.87 -16.68
C GLY A 4 -8.95 -1.80 -16.28
N PHE A 5 -8.33 -1.52 -15.14
CA PHE A 5 -7.32 -2.40 -14.57
C PHE A 5 -7.99 -3.62 -13.93
N SER A 6 -7.45 -4.80 -14.19
CA SER A 6 -7.82 -6.04 -13.48
C SER A 6 -6.99 -6.24 -12.23
N LYS A 7 -5.73 -5.78 -12.24
CA LYS A 7 -4.80 -5.86 -11.12
C LYS A 7 -3.87 -4.65 -11.10
N VAL A 8 -3.59 -4.15 -9.89
CA VAL A 8 -2.59 -3.10 -9.62
C VAL A 8 -1.61 -3.64 -8.58
N THR A 9 -0.32 -3.57 -8.90
CA THR A 9 0.75 -3.90 -7.96
C THR A 9 1.62 -2.68 -7.72
N GLY A 10 2.19 -2.57 -6.53
CA GLY A 10 3.05 -1.44 -6.18
C GLY A 10 4.01 -1.75 -5.04
N ARG A 11 5.19 -1.13 -5.09
CA ARG A 11 6.19 -1.17 -4.02
C ARG A 11 6.33 0.23 -3.43
N ILE A 12 6.19 0.33 -2.12
CA ILE A 12 6.30 1.57 -1.36
C ILE A 12 7.59 1.51 -0.56
N GLU A 13 8.54 2.36 -0.91
CA GLU A 13 9.83 2.43 -0.25
C GLU A 13 9.84 3.55 0.79
N VAL A 14 10.03 3.20 2.06
CA VAL A 14 10.05 4.16 3.17
C VAL A 14 11.47 4.31 3.70
N LYS A 15 12.06 5.49 3.51
CA LYS A 15 13.33 5.86 4.13
C LYS A 15 13.08 6.46 5.50
N SER A 16 13.35 5.69 6.56
CA SER A 16 13.13 6.12 7.94
C SER A 16 14.05 5.37 8.90
N SER A 17 14.40 6.02 10.01
CA SER A 17 15.07 5.40 11.16
C SER A 17 14.11 4.61 12.07
N ALA A 18 12.81 4.67 11.78
CA ALA A 18 11.79 3.92 12.51
C ALA A 18 12.01 2.41 12.38
N SER A 19 11.65 1.70 13.44
CA SER A 19 11.68 0.24 13.50
C SER A 19 10.62 -0.38 12.58
N ASP A 20 10.79 -1.66 12.25
CA ASP A 20 9.86 -2.36 11.35
C ASP A 20 8.44 -2.45 11.93
N SER A 21 8.29 -2.47 13.27
CA SER A 21 6.98 -2.45 13.93
C SER A 21 6.28 -1.09 13.80
N GLU A 22 7.03 0.01 13.87
CA GLU A 22 6.51 1.36 13.62
C GLU A 22 6.09 1.55 12.16
N ILE A 23 6.88 0.98 11.24
CA ILE A 23 6.56 0.97 9.82
C ILE A 23 5.32 0.10 9.53
N SER A 24 5.17 -1.05 10.18
CA SER A 24 3.95 -1.87 10.07
C SER A 24 2.72 -1.12 10.60
N ARG A 25 2.86 -0.40 11.72
CA ARG A 25 1.79 0.44 12.27
C ARG A 25 1.39 1.58 11.31
N LEU A 26 2.37 2.19 10.64
CA LEU A 26 2.13 3.16 9.58
C LEU A 26 1.32 2.54 8.43
N GLN A 27 1.73 1.36 7.95
CA GLN A 27 1.04 0.64 6.87
C GLN A 27 -0.42 0.33 7.24
N GLN A 28 -0.68 -0.15 8.46
CA GLN A 28 -2.04 -0.43 8.94
C GLN A 28 -2.89 0.84 9.00
N SER A 29 -2.31 1.94 9.46
CA SER A 29 -3.01 3.22 9.57
C SER A 29 -3.34 3.77 8.17
N ALA A 30 -2.36 3.79 7.26
CA ALA A 30 -2.58 4.23 5.88
C ALA A 30 -3.61 3.35 5.15
N SER A 31 -3.53 2.03 5.33
CA SER A 31 -4.47 1.08 4.72
C SER A 31 -5.90 1.24 5.22
N ARG A 32 -6.09 1.73 6.45
CA ARG A 32 -7.41 1.94 7.06
C ARG A 32 -8.05 3.27 6.69
N TYR A 33 -7.25 4.28 6.36
CA TYR A 33 -7.73 5.66 6.18
C TYR A 33 -7.54 6.19 4.76
N CYS A 34 -7.16 5.36 3.80
CA CYS A 34 -6.96 5.77 2.41
C CYS A 34 -8.22 5.47 1.58
N PRO A 35 -9.17 6.42 1.45
CA PRO A 35 -10.43 6.18 0.73
C PRO A 35 -10.19 5.79 -0.74
N VAL A 36 -9.15 6.35 -1.37
CA VAL A 36 -8.79 6.01 -2.76
C VAL A 36 -8.35 4.53 -2.87
N LEU A 37 -7.66 3.99 -1.87
CA LEU A 37 -7.25 2.59 -1.89
C LEU A 37 -8.44 1.66 -1.66
N ASP A 38 -9.38 2.05 -0.80
CA ASP A 38 -10.64 1.33 -0.61
C ASP A 38 -11.47 1.30 -1.90
N ASP A 39 -11.63 2.45 -2.56
CA ASP A 39 -12.36 2.56 -3.83
C ASP A 39 -11.70 1.70 -4.92
N LEU A 40 -10.37 1.74 -5.04
CA LEU A 40 -9.65 0.96 -6.05
C LEU A 40 -9.81 -0.55 -5.84
N ARG A 41 -9.86 -1.02 -4.59
CA ARG A 41 -9.99 -2.45 -4.25
C ARG A 41 -11.33 -3.06 -4.65
N GLN A 42 -12.29 -2.25 -5.11
CA GLN A 42 -13.58 -2.70 -5.60
C GLN A 42 -13.82 -2.12 -7.01
N PRO A 43 -13.59 -2.87 -8.11
CA PRO A 43 -13.43 -4.33 -8.23
C PRO A 43 -11.99 -4.81 -8.47
N VAL A 44 -10.97 -3.95 -8.32
CA VAL A 44 -9.61 -4.25 -8.79
C VAL A 44 -8.81 -4.97 -7.71
N GLU A 45 -8.06 -6.00 -8.09
CA GLU A 45 -7.09 -6.62 -7.18
C GLU A 45 -5.91 -5.67 -6.96
N VAL A 46 -5.69 -5.22 -5.72
CA VAL A 46 -4.61 -4.28 -5.39
C VAL A 46 -3.65 -4.87 -4.36
N GLU A 47 -2.39 -5.06 -4.76
CA GLU A 47 -1.31 -5.57 -3.91
C GLU A 47 -0.22 -4.50 -3.74
N LEU A 48 -0.03 -4.01 -2.51
CA LEU A 48 0.99 -3.01 -2.20
C LEU A 48 1.95 -3.57 -1.15
N GLU A 49 3.21 -3.69 -1.53
CA GLU A 49 4.30 -4.08 -0.63
C GLU A 49 4.96 -2.83 -0.06
N LEU A 50 5.09 -2.74 1.27
CA LEU A 50 5.83 -1.67 1.91
C LEU A 50 7.17 -2.20 2.41
N VAL A 51 8.26 -1.61 1.93
CA VAL A 51 9.63 -1.95 2.31
C VAL A 51 10.32 -0.75 2.93
N ARG A 52 11.03 -0.97 4.03
CA ARG A 52 11.93 0.04 4.58
C ARG A 52 13.22 0.04 3.77
N VAL A 53 13.60 1.20 3.23
CA VAL A 53 14.86 1.38 2.51
C VAL A 53 15.81 2.24 3.34
N GLY A 54 16.84 1.60 3.88
CA GLY A 54 17.93 2.24 4.61
C GLY A 54 17.95 2.01 6.12
N LYS A 55 19.11 1.61 6.63
CA LYS A 55 20.17 2.58 6.93
C LYS A 55 21.24 2.48 5.83
#